data_AF-A0A2E0UQM1-F1
#
_entry.id   AF-A0A2E0UQM1-F1
#
_cell.length_a   1.000
_cell.length_b   1.000
_cell.length_c   1.000
_cell.angle_alpha   90.00
_cell.angle_beta   90.00
_cell.angle_gamma   90.00
#
_symmetry.space_group_name_H-M   'P 1'
#
loop_
_entity.id
_entity.type
_entity.pdbx_description
1 polymer ?
#
loop_
_entity_poly.entity_id
_entity_poly.type
_entity_poly.pdbx_seq_one_letter_code
_entity_poly.pdbx_strand_id
1 'polypeptide(L)'
;MTKILFFLNAQTIIFLEKDQSTQAIIKALSQGEWQSFQPFELLFPKDPAAVKVTPFGSWLVVSLPDSPSPYKEQHPAGVILSPRQREVLNYLALGYTSKQIAYKLNLSRRTVNLHIAAIKQKLETQTSAQSVGRATALGYCRQVMRRRDGC
;
A
#
# COMPACT_ATOMS: atom_id res chain seq x y z
N MET A 1 -15.46 -27.83 13.62
CA MET A 1 -15.07 -27.36 12.29
C MET A 1 -14.48 -25.96 12.43
N THR A 2 -13.17 -25.81 12.21
CA THR A 2 -12.47 -24.53 12.19
C THR A 2 -12.12 -24.19 10.75
N LYS A 3 -12.42 -22.96 10.36
CA LYS A 3 -12.13 -22.43 9.02
C LYS A 3 -10.83 -21.66 9.08
N ILE A 4 -9.95 -21.89 8.12
CA ILE A 4 -8.61 -21.28 8.07
C ILE A 4 -8.50 -20.54 6.76
N LEU A 5 -8.07 -19.28 6.84
CA LEU A 5 -7.85 -18.41 5.71
C LEU A 5 -6.37 -18.03 5.67
N PHE A 6 -5.67 -18.49 4.63
CA PHE A 6 -4.29 -18.14 4.38
C PHE A 6 -4.22 -17.00 3.39
N PHE A 7 -3.55 -15.92 3.80
CA PHE A 7 -3.16 -14.84 2.92
C PHE A 7 -1.69 -15.03 2.56
N LEU A 8 -1.44 -15.67 1.43
CA LEU A 8 -0.08 -15.88 0.93
C LEU A 8 0.44 -14.63 0.21
N ASN A 9 -0.42 -13.99 -0.59
CA ASN A 9 -0.16 -12.73 -1.29
C ASN A 9 -1.49 -12.05 -1.72
N ALA A 10 -1.41 -10.91 -2.42
CA ALA A 10 -2.60 -10.16 -2.88
C ALA A 10 -3.53 -10.90 -3.85
N GLN A 11 -3.06 -11.96 -4.49
CA GLN A 11 -3.80 -12.69 -5.53
C GLN A 11 -4.14 -14.11 -5.11
N THR A 12 -3.58 -14.59 -4.00
CA THR A 12 -3.68 -15.98 -3.56
C THR A 12 -4.22 -16.02 -2.14
N ILE A 13 -5.51 -16.31 -2.06
CA ILE A 13 -6.23 -16.62 -0.84
C ILE A 13 -6.51 -18.11 -0.85
N ILE A 14 -6.09 -18.82 0.19
CA ILE A 14 -6.40 -20.24 0.35
C ILE A 14 -7.34 -20.39 1.53
N PHE A 15 -8.44 -21.12 1.31
CA PHE A 15 -9.40 -21.47 2.34
C PHE A 15 -9.29 -22.96 2.65
N LEU A 16 -9.14 -23.29 3.95
CA LEU A 16 -9.13 -24.67 4.44
C LEU A 16 -10.16 -24.83 5.55
N GLU A 17 -10.80 -25.99 5.62
CA GLU A 17 -11.65 -26.37 6.74
C GLU A 17 -11.04 -27.59 7.42
N LYS A 18 -10.96 -27.55 8.75
CA LYS A 18 -10.36 -28.62 9.56
C LYS A 18 -11.27 -28.98 10.73
N ASP A 19 -11.35 -30.26 11.05
CA ASP A 19 -12.16 -30.80 12.15
C ASP A 19 -11.40 -30.77 13.49
N GLN A 20 -10.56 -29.76 13.68
CA GLN A 20 -9.75 -29.54 14.87
C GLN A 20 -10.15 -28.22 15.53
N SER A 21 -9.88 -28.07 16.83
CA SER A 21 -10.16 -26.82 17.54
C SER A 21 -9.16 -25.72 17.15
N THR A 22 -9.60 -24.46 17.24
CA THR A 22 -8.79 -23.27 16.96
C THR A 22 -7.48 -23.26 17.74
N GLN A 23 -7.50 -23.71 19.00
CA GLN A 23 -6.31 -23.76 19.86
C GLN A 23 -5.32 -24.84 19.43
N ALA A 24 -5.80 -26.03 19.04
CA ALA A 24 -4.94 -27.11 18.55
C ALA A 24 -4.21 -26.69 17.27
N ILE A 25 -4.90 -25.98 16.38
CA ILE A 25 -4.33 -25.47 15.13
C ILE A 25 -3.29 -24.36 15.41
N ILE A 26 -3.60 -23.39 16.28
CA ILE A 26 -2.62 -22.35 16.66
C ILE A 26 -1.34 -22.96 17.22
N LYS A 27 -1.47 -23.98 18.09
CA LYS A 27 -0.34 -24.68 18.68
C LYS A 27 0.52 -25.36 17.60
N ALA A 28 -0.09 -26.13 16.70
CA ALA A 28 0.62 -26.79 15.61
C ALA A 28 1.35 -25.79 14.68
N LEU A 29 0.70 -24.67 14.33
CA LEU A 29 1.30 -23.62 13.50
C LEU A 29 2.48 -22.94 14.21
N SER A 30 2.35 -22.64 15.50
CA SER A 30 3.43 -22.04 16.29
C SER A 30 4.64 -22.97 16.48
N GLN A 31 4.43 -24.28 16.38
CA GLN A 31 5.45 -25.31 16.52
C GLN A 31 6.12 -25.70 15.19
N GLY A 32 5.69 -25.08 14.08
CA GLY A 32 6.28 -25.34 12.76
C GLY A 32 5.82 -26.63 12.09
N GLU A 33 4.72 -27.23 12.55
CA GLU A 33 4.16 -28.46 12.01
C GLU A 33 3.32 -28.19 10.73
N TRP A 34 3.89 -27.44 9.78
CA TRP A 34 3.24 -27.04 8.51
C TRP A 34 2.93 -28.23 7.60
N GLN A 35 3.63 -29.35 7.79
CA GLN A 35 3.52 -30.60 7.01
C GLN A 35 2.14 -31.27 7.13
N SER A 36 1.39 -30.98 8.20
CA SER A 36 0.03 -31.48 8.42
C SER A 36 -1.04 -30.80 7.52
N PHE A 37 -0.62 -29.82 6.69
CA PHE A 37 -1.48 -29.00 5.83
C PHE A 37 -1.13 -29.13 4.33
N GLN A 38 -1.00 -30.38 3.85
CA GLN A 38 -0.85 -30.73 2.43
C GLN A 38 -1.96 -30.12 1.54
N PRO A 39 -1.66 -29.73 0.27
CA PRO A 39 -0.44 -29.96 -0.50
C PRO A 39 0.55 -28.76 -0.52
N PHE A 40 0.55 -27.90 0.50
CA PHE A 40 1.14 -26.56 0.40
C PHE A 40 2.52 -26.39 1.06
N GLU A 41 3.27 -27.47 1.33
CA GLU A 41 4.59 -27.42 2.00
C GLU A 41 5.60 -26.46 1.34
N LEU A 42 5.52 -26.26 0.02
CA LEU A 42 6.40 -25.36 -0.72
C LEU A 42 6.02 -23.87 -0.60
N LEU A 43 4.83 -23.55 -0.07
CA LEU A 43 4.30 -22.19 0.01
C LEU A 43 4.54 -21.52 1.36
N PHE A 44 4.96 -22.28 2.37
CA PHE A 44 5.21 -21.75 3.71
C PHE A 44 6.69 -21.34 3.88
N PRO A 45 6.96 -20.23 4.60
CA PRO A 45 8.32 -19.83 4.88
C PRO A 45 8.99 -20.90 5.75
N LYS A 46 10.29 -21.09 5.52
CA LYS A 46 11.11 -22.04 6.29
C LYS A 46 11.19 -21.67 7.78
N ASP A 47 10.95 -20.40 8.12
CA ASP A 47 10.93 -19.90 9.49
C ASP A 47 9.48 -19.82 10.02
N PRO A 48 9.09 -20.66 10.99
CA PRO A 48 7.76 -20.64 11.59
C PRO A 48 7.49 -19.40 12.43
N ALA A 49 8.52 -18.76 12.97
CA ALA A 49 8.39 -17.57 13.82
C ALA A 49 7.97 -16.32 13.04
N ALA A 50 8.11 -16.37 11.71
CA ALA A 50 7.49 -15.40 10.85
C ALA A 50 5.97 -15.46 11.06
N VAL A 51 5.32 -16.59 10.81
CA VAL A 51 3.86 -16.63 10.64
C VAL A 51 3.05 -16.05 11.81
N LYS A 52 2.25 -15.03 11.53
CA LYS A 52 1.26 -14.44 12.44
C LYS A 52 -0.10 -15.09 12.25
N VAL A 53 -0.60 -15.73 13.30
CA VAL A 53 -1.93 -16.34 13.34
C VAL A 53 -2.86 -15.48 14.19
N THR A 54 -3.98 -15.05 13.61
CA THR A 54 -4.99 -14.24 14.31
C THR A 54 -6.32 -14.98 14.34
N PRO A 55 -6.85 -15.32 15.53
CA PRO A 55 -8.17 -15.92 15.65
C PRO A 55 -9.28 -14.89 15.46
N PHE A 56 -10.33 -15.29 14.75
CA PHE A 56 -11.55 -14.51 14.52
C PHE A 56 -12.78 -15.42 14.63
N GLY A 57 -13.23 -15.67 15.86
CA GLY A 57 -14.31 -16.63 16.12
C GLY A 57 -13.93 -18.05 15.71
N SER A 58 -14.71 -18.65 14.81
CA SER A 58 -14.42 -19.96 14.21
C SER A 58 -13.41 -19.91 13.05
N TRP A 59 -12.92 -18.71 12.72
CA TRP A 59 -11.94 -18.48 11.67
C TRP A 59 -10.53 -18.30 12.24
N LEU A 60 -9.54 -18.81 11.53
CA LEU A 60 -8.13 -18.56 11.75
C LEU A 60 -7.57 -17.85 10.54
N VAL A 61 -7.05 -16.63 10.74
CA VAL A 61 -6.34 -15.89 9.70
C VAL A 61 -4.84 -16.12 9.88
N VAL A 62 -4.20 -16.69 8.87
CA VAL A 62 -2.76 -16.95 8.87
C VAL A 62 -2.09 -15.97 7.90
N SER A 63 -1.16 -15.17 8.42
CA SER A 63 -0.42 -14.16 7.67
C SER A 63 1.09 -14.36 7.84
N LEU A 64 1.85 -14.32 6.75
CA LEU A 64 3.31 -14.46 6.77
C LEU A 64 3.92 -13.05 6.84
N PRO A 65 4.69 -12.66 7.88
CA PRO A 65 5.50 -11.46 7.82
C PRO A 65 6.65 -11.72 6.86
N ASP A 66 6.95 -10.68 6.10
CA ASP A 66 7.77 -10.69 4.89
C ASP A 66 7.12 -11.29 3.64
N SER A 67 5.80 -11.39 3.59
CA SER A 67 5.13 -11.03 2.33
C SER A 67 5.03 -9.50 2.31
N PRO A 68 5.76 -8.78 1.43
CA PRO A 68 5.58 -7.34 1.30
C PRO A 68 4.10 -7.09 1.04
N SER A 69 3.40 -6.56 2.04
CA SER A 69 2.03 -6.10 1.86
C SER A 69 2.03 -5.17 0.64
N PRO A 70 1.26 -5.47 -0.43
CA PRO A 70 1.11 -4.55 -1.55
C PRO A 70 0.23 -3.35 -1.16
N TYR A 71 -0.19 -3.27 0.11
CA TYR A 71 -0.71 -2.04 0.70
C TYR A 71 0.41 -1.14 1.28
N LYS A 72 1.70 -1.48 1.09
CA LYS A 72 2.62 -0.43 0.66
C LYS A 72 2.12 -0.04 -0.71
N GLU A 73 1.30 1.00 -0.76
CA GLU A 73 0.85 1.67 -1.99
C GLU A 73 1.91 1.46 -3.06
N GLN A 74 1.56 0.68 -4.07
CA GLN A 74 2.44 0.34 -5.17
C GLN A 74 2.74 1.63 -5.92
N HIS A 75 3.74 2.35 -5.43
CA HIS A 75 4.32 3.49 -6.09
C HIS A 75 5.29 2.90 -7.11
N PRO A 76 5.00 2.96 -8.42
CA PRO A 76 5.64 2.15 -9.45
C PRO A 76 7.10 2.54 -9.78
N ALA A 77 7.86 3.07 -8.82
CA ALA A 77 9.30 3.32 -8.96
C ALA A 77 10.08 3.43 -7.63
N GLY A 78 9.53 2.96 -6.50
CA GLY A 78 10.19 3.13 -5.19
C GLY A 78 10.20 4.58 -4.66
N VAL A 79 9.60 5.51 -5.39
CA VAL A 79 9.34 6.87 -4.91
C VAL A 79 8.24 6.80 -3.85
N ILE A 80 8.39 7.50 -2.72
CA ILE A 80 7.37 7.58 -1.68
C ILE A 80 7.09 9.05 -1.41
N LEU A 81 5.92 9.53 -1.84
CA LEU A 81 5.42 10.84 -1.46
C LEU A 81 4.68 10.75 -0.12
N SER A 82 4.89 11.73 0.76
CA SER A 82 4.10 11.82 1.99
C SER A 82 2.64 12.14 1.68
N PRO A 83 1.70 11.88 2.61
CA PRO A 83 0.28 12.20 2.41
C PRO A 83 0.07 13.66 1.98
N ARG A 84 0.77 14.60 2.63
CA ARG A 84 0.68 16.02 2.30
C ARG A 84 1.27 16.37 0.94
N GLN A 85 2.35 15.71 0.53
CA GLN A 85 2.92 15.87 -0.81
C GLN A 85 1.93 15.40 -1.89
N ARG A 86 1.19 14.31 -1.64
CA ARG A 86 0.16 13.82 -2.57
C ARG A 86 -1.03 14.76 -2.68
N GLU A 87 -1.49 15.34 -1.57
CA GLU A 87 -2.54 16.35 -1.61
C GLU A 87 -2.14 17.56 -2.48
N VAL A 88 -0.94 18.09 -2.26
CA VAL A 88 -0.40 19.20 -3.07
C VAL A 88 -0.29 18.81 -4.54
N LEU A 89 0.22 17.61 -4.83
CA LEU A 89 0.34 17.07 -6.18
C LEU A 89 -1.02 16.90 -6.88
N ASN A 90 -2.05 16.45 -6.16
CA ASN A 90 -3.41 16.33 -6.69
C ASN A 90 -3.98 17.69 -7.08
N TYR A 91 -3.78 18.73 -6.26
CA TYR A 91 -4.19 20.07 -6.64
C TYR A 91 -3.41 20.63 -7.83
N LEU A 92 -2.11 20.32 -7.93
CA LEU A 92 -1.33 20.68 -9.13
C LEU A 92 -1.88 19.99 -10.38
N ALA A 93 -2.25 18.70 -10.29
CA ALA A 93 -2.83 17.94 -11.39
C ALA A 93 -4.22 18.45 -11.83
N LEU A 94 -4.93 19.12 -10.92
CA LEU A 94 -6.19 19.85 -11.19
C LEU A 94 -5.97 21.28 -11.72
N GLY A 95 -4.72 21.73 -11.84
CA GLY A 95 -4.36 23.05 -12.37
C GLY A 95 -4.41 24.20 -11.35
N TYR A 96 -4.42 23.92 -10.04
CA TYR A 96 -4.38 24.97 -9.03
C TYR A 96 -2.99 25.60 -8.90
N THR A 97 -2.97 26.92 -8.67
CA THR A 97 -1.77 27.68 -8.35
C THR A 97 -1.35 27.50 -6.89
N SER A 98 -0.07 27.70 -6.54
CA SER A 98 0.40 27.62 -5.14
C SER A 98 -0.40 28.50 -4.18
N LYS A 99 -0.93 29.65 -4.63
CA LYS A 99 -1.80 30.53 -3.84
C LYS A 99 -3.14 29.86 -3.51
N GLN A 100 -3.77 29.24 -4.50
CA GLN A 100 -5.05 28.55 -4.30
C GLN A 100 -4.89 27.28 -3.47
N ILE A 101 -3.79 26.54 -3.66
CA ILE A 101 -3.45 25.37 -2.85
C ILE A 101 -3.25 25.78 -1.39
N ALA A 102 -2.49 26.86 -1.16
CA ALA A 102 -2.28 27.42 0.17
C ALA A 102 -3.60 27.73 0.88
N TYR A 103 -4.53 28.38 0.17
CA TYR A 103 -5.87 28.65 0.69
C TYR A 103 -6.66 27.37 1.00
N LYS A 104 -6.71 26.41 0.06
CA LYS A 104 -7.47 25.16 0.23
C LYS A 104 -6.94 24.28 1.36
N LEU A 105 -5.63 24.28 1.56
CA LEU A 105 -4.96 23.44 2.55
C LEU A 105 -4.73 24.15 3.89
N ASN A 106 -5.18 25.39 4.03
CA ASN A 106 -4.91 26.27 5.17
C ASN A 106 -3.40 26.34 5.52
N LEU A 107 -2.57 26.59 4.51
CA LEU A 107 -1.11 26.69 4.63
C LEU A 107 -0.61 28.04 4.10
N SER A 108 0.62 28.41 4.47
CA SER A 108 1.31 29.50 3.81
C SER A 108 1.76 29.11 2.40
N ARG A 109 1.85 30.08 1.47
CA ARG A 109 2.42 29.83 0.13
C ARG A 109 3.85 29.29 0.19
N ARG A 110 4.63 29.73 1.18
CA ARG A 110 5.99 29.25 1.44
C ARG A 110 5.98 27.76 1.75
N THR A 111 5.09 27.29 2.62
CA THR A 111 4.95 25.87 2.97
C THR A 111 4.54 25.03 1.77
N VAL A 112 3.60 25.51 0.94
CA VAL A 112 3.23 24.83 -0.30
C VAL A 112 4.41 24.73 -1.25
N ASN A 113 5.18 25.80 -1.44
CA ASN A 113 6.37 25.78 -2.30
C ASN A 113 7.45 24.81 -1.79
N LEU A 114 7.61 24.66 -0.47
CA LEU A 114 8.49 23.64 0.11
C LEU A 114 8.01 22.22 -0.23
N HIS A 115 6.71 21.95 -0.14
CA HIS A 115 6.17 20.66 -0.57
C HIS A 115 6.38 20.43 -2.07
N ILE A 116 6.18 21.44 -2.92
CA ILE A 116 6.43 21.35 -4.37
C ILE A 116 7.92 21.06 -4.65
N ALA A 117 8.84 21.72 -3.95
CA ALA A 117 10.27 21.45 -4.10
C ALA A 117 10.63 20.01 -3.71
N ALA A 118 10.09 19.51 -2.60
CA ALA A 118 10.29 18.12 -2.17
C ALA A 118 9.68 17.10 -3.15
N ILE A 119 8.51 17.40 -3.74
CA ILE A 119 7.90 16.58 -4.80
C ILE A 119 8.80 16.55 -6.02
N LYS A 120 9.30 17.72 -6.47
CA LYS A 120 10.22 17.83 -7.60
C LYS A 120 11.49 17.02 -7.40
N GLN A 121 12.09 17.09 -6.22
CA GLN A 121 13.26 16.30 -5.86
C GLN A 121 12.98 14.80 -5.91
N LYS A 122 11.88 14.34 -5.27
CA LYS A 122 11.50 12.92 -5.22
C LYS A 122 11.12 12.34 -6.59
N LEU A 123 10.55 13.17 -7.46
CA LEU A 123 10.20 12.81 -8.83
C LEU A 123 11.29 13.20 -9.83
N GLU A 124 12.46 13.67 -9.38
CA GLU A 124 13.58 14.15 -10.22
C GLU A 124 13.11 15.00 -11.41
N THR A 125 12.30 16.01 -11.12
CA THR A 125 11.67 16.90 -12.13
C THR A 125 12.01 18.34 -11.83
N GLN A 126 12.04 19.19 -12.86
CA GLN A 126 12.42 20.60 -12.73
C GLN A 126 11.19 21.52 -12.64
N THR A 127 10.13 21.18 -13.36
CA THR A 127 8.90 22.00 -13.41
C THR A 127 7.72 21.27 -12.76
N SER A 128 6.76 22.03 -12.24
CA SER A 128 5.56 21.43 -11.63
C SER A 128 4.75 20.63 -12.66
N ALA A 129 4.76 21.04 -13.93
CA ALA A 129 4.13 20.31 -15.01
C ALA A 129 4.83 18.95 -15.27
N GLN A 130 6.16 18.92 -15.28
CA GLN A 130 6.92 17.66 -15.35
C GLN A 130 6.61 16.77 -14.14
N SER A 131 6.52 17.33 -12.93
CA SER A 131 6.15 16.58 -11.74
C SER A 131 4.77 15.92 -11.89
N VAL A 132 3.78 16.64 -12.40
CA VAL A 132 2.43 16.10 -12.66
C VAL A 132 2.46 15.01 -13.73
N GLY A 133 3.19 15.22 -14.83
CA GLY A 133 3.32 14.23 -15.90
C GLY A 133 3.96 12.93 -15.42
N ARG A 134 5.10 13.02 -14.70
CA ARG A 134 5.76 11.84 -14.13
C ARG A 134 4.92 11.18 -13.04
N ALA A 135 4.27 11.97 -12.19
CA ALA A 135 3.33 11.45 -11.20
C ALA A 135 2.16 10.69 -11.84
N THR A 136 1.65 11.15 -12.98
CA THR A 136 0.56 10.50 -13.72
C THR A 136 1.04 9.17 -14.31
N ALA A 137 2.23 9.15 -14.92
CA ALA A 137 2.85 7.92 -15.41
C ALA A 137 3.09 6.90 -14.28
N LEU A 138 3.39 7.41 -13.08
CA LEU A 138 3.56 6.61 -11.87
C LEU A 138 2.24 6.37 -11.10
N GLY A 139 1.07 6.71 -11.63
CA GLY A 139 -0.22 6.42 -11.00
C GLY A 139 -0.53 7.18 -9.70
N TYR A 140 0.23 8.23 -9.36
CA TYR A 140 -0.04 9.05 -8.16
C TYR A 140 -1.25 9.95 -8.29
N CYS A 141 -1.54 10.43 -9.51
CA CYS A 141 -2.64 11.33 -9.78
C CYS A 141 -3.11 11.20 -11.24
N ARG A 142 -4.33 11.66 -11.51
CA ARG A 142 -4.86 11.80 -12.88
C ARG A 142 -4.71 13.25 -13.30
N GLN A 143 -3.98 13.51 -14.38
CA GLN A 143 -3.90 14.84 -14.96
C GLN A 143 -5.25 15.22 -15.58
N VAL A 144 -5.91 16.23 -15.01
CA VAL A 144 -7.11 16.84 -15.61
C VAL A 144 -6.62 18.08 -16.34
N MET A 145 -6.48 17.95 -17.66
CA MET A 145 -6.06 19.06 -18.50
C MET A 145 -7.18 20.12 -18.45
N ARG A 146 -7.07 21.09 -17.53
CA ARG A 146 -7.85 22.32 -17.67
C ARG A 146 -7.38 22.97 -18.96
N ARG A 147 -8.29 23.07 -19.94
CA ARG A 147 -8.09 24.02 -21.03
C ARG A 147 -7.69 25.33 -20.37
N ARG A 148 -6.60 25.94 -20.83
CA ARG A 148 -6.31 27.32 -20.45
C ARG A 148 -7.47 28.13 -21.03
N ASP A 149 -8.50 28.31 -20.24
CA ASP A 149 -9.57 29.26 -20.52
C ASP A 149 -8.90 30.62 -20.43
N GLY A 150 -8.51 31.14 -21.58
CA GLY A 150 -7.73 32.36 -21.70
C GLY A 150 -7.38 32.65 -23.16
N CYS A 151 -8.34 33.20 -23.89
CA CYS A 151 -8.11 34.40 -24.69
C CYS A 151 -9.36 35.28 -24.61
#